data_AF-A0A8K0TRI3-F1
#
_entry.id   AF-A0A8K0TRI3-F1
#
_cell.length_a   1.000
_cell.length_b   1.000
_cell.length_c   1.000
_cell.angle_alpha   90.00
_cell.angle_beta   90.00
_cell.angle_gamma   90.00
#
_symmetry.space_group_name_H-M   'P 1'
#
loop_
_entity.id
_entity.type
_entity.pdbx_description
1 polymer ?
#
loop_
_entity_poly.entity_id
_entity_poly.type
_entity_poly.pdbx_seq_one_letter_code
_entity_poly.pdbx_strand_id
1 'polypeptide(L)' 'LALSRHATVPSTDKRWQTLLPGIRCPTCQDSGEEVWVLPGKECGYCGTPCG' A
#
# COMPACT_ATOMS: atom_id res chain seq x y z
N LEU A 1 -13.13 39.67 -3.80
CA LEU A 1 -13.39 38.66 -2.75
C LEU A 1 -13.49 37.30 -3.43
N ALA A 2 -12.50 36.43 -3.22
CA ALA A 2 -12.46 35.10 -3.79
C ALA A 2 -13.36 34.14 -2.98
N LEU A 3 -14.20 33.36 -3.66
CA LEU A 3 -14.93 32.24 -3.05
C LEU A 3 -14.63 30.96 -3.84
N SER A 4 -13.45 30.40 -3.62
CA SER A 4 -13.12 29.06 -4.10
C SER A 4 -13.89 28.04 -3.25
N ARG A 5 -15.05 27.61 -3.74
CA ARG A 5 -15.81 26.48 -3.16
C ARG A 5 -15.13 25.18 -3.57
N HIS A 6 -14.23 24.66 -2.73
CA HIS A 6 -13.83 23.25 -2.83
C HIS A 6 -15.01 22.39 -2.38
N ALA A 7 -15.71 21.78 -3.33
CA ALA A 7 -16.72 20.78 -3.04
C ALA A 7 -16.01 19.51 -2.55
N THR A 8 -16.12 19.22 -1.26
CA THR A 8 -15.70 17.95 -0.67
C THR A 8 -16.56 16.83 -1.26
N VAL A 9 -15.97 15.99 -2.12
CA VAL A 9 -16.63 14.79 -2.63
C VAL A 9 -16.64 13.75 -1.51
N PRO A 10 -17.80 13.26 -1.04
CA PRO A 10 -17.81 12.09 -0.17
C PRO A 10 -17.43 10.87 -1.02
N SER A 11 -16.18 10.44 -0.92
CA SER A 11 -15.67 9.25 -1.60
C SER A 11 -16.33 8.01 -0.98
N THR A 12 -17.43 7.54 -1.57
CA THR A 12 -18.08 6.25 -1.29
C THR A 12 -17.40 5.10 -2.04
N ASP A 13 -16.08 5.16 -2.24
CA ASP A 13 -15.37 4.01 -2.80
C ASP A 13 -15.19 2.93 -1.73
N LYS A 14 -16.06 1.92 -1.79
CA LYS A 14 -16.01 0.69 -0.98
C LYS A 14 -14.99 -0.33 -1.50
N ARG A 15 -14.09 0.03 -2.43
CA ARG A 15 -13.13 -0.92 -3.04
C ARG A 15 -11.76 -0.92 -2.36
N TRP A 16 -11.45 0.09 -1.55
CA TRP A 16 -10.25 0.12 -0.70
C TRP A 16 -10.27 -0.89 0.47
N GLN A 17 -11.43 -1.50 0.77
CA GLN A 17 -11.60 -2.35 1.95
C GLN A 17 -11.46 -3.86 1.69
N THR A 18 -11.14 -4.28 0.45
CA THR A 18 -10.47 -5.59 0.32
C THR A 18 -9.04 -5.35 0.74
N LEU A 19 -8.82 -5.33 2.07
CA LEU A 19 -7.52 -5.23 2.71
C LEU A 19 -6.66 -6.33 2.10
N LEU A 20 -5.88 -5.99 1.08
CA LEU A 20 -4.90 -6.89 0.53
C LEU A 20 -4.00 -7.25 1.71
N PRO A 21 -4.01 -8.49 2.21
CA PRO A 21 -3.06 -8.87 3.23
C PRO A 21 -1.70 -8.65 2.57
N GLY A 22 -0.92 -7.70 3.09
CA GLY A 22 0.41 -7.44 2.55
C GLY A 22 1.15 -8.77 2.47
N ILE A 23 2.00 -8.96 1.46
CA ILE A 23 2.89 -10.12 1.42
C ILE A 23 4.10 -9.80 2.28
N ARG A 24 4.51 -10.72 3.15
CA ARG A 24 5.81 -10.60 3.81
C ARG A 24 6.92 -10.83 2.78
N CYS A 25 7.90 -9.93 2.77
CA CYS A 25 9.07 -10.11 1.91
C CYS A 25 9.91 -11.31 2.40
N PRO A 26 10.12 -12.36 1.56
CA PRO A 26 10.87 -13.55 1.98
C PRO A 26 12.34 -13.22 2.29
N THR A 27 12.99 -12.41 1.46
CA THR A 27 14.39 -12.01 1.66
C THR A 27 14.61 -11.24 2.98
N CYS A 28 13.71 -10.31 3.30
CA CYS A 28 13.77 -9.59 4.57
C CYS A 28 13.50 -10.53 5.74
N GLN A 29 12.54 -11.44 5.59
CA GLN A 29 12.24 -12.44 6.61
C GLN A 29 13.44 -13.35 6.91
N ASP A 30 14.17 -13.83 5.90
CA ASP A 30 15.42 -14.59 6.06
C ASP A 30 16.54 -13.76 6.72
N SER A 31 16.53 -12.44 6.50
CA SER A 31 17.47 -11.51 7.14
C SER A 31 17.08 -11.17 8.58
N GLY A 32 15.91 -11.60 9.05
CA GLY A 32 15.37 -11.28 10.38
C GLY A 32 14.57 -9.98 10.45
N GLU A 33 14.23 -9.37 9.31
CA GLU A 33 13.46 -8.14 9.23
C GLU A 33 12.02 -8.37 8.77
N GLU A 34 11.08 -7.73 9.47
CA GLU A 34 9.66 -7.84 9.17
C GLU A 34 9.20 -6.72 8.23
N VAL A 35 9.26 -6.99 6.92
CA VAL A 35 8.84 -6.05 5.88
C VAL A 35 7.61 -6.58 5.15
N TRP A 36 6.57 -5.74 5.08
CA TRP A 36 5.31 -6.03 4.39
C TRP A 36 5.23 -5.25 3.07
N VAL A 37 4.89 -5.96 2.01
CA VAL A 37 4.91 -5.47 0.64
C VAL A 37 3.51 -5.47 0.05
N LEU A 38 3.19 -4.44 -0.74
CA LEU A 38 1.96 -4.42 -1.53
C LEU A 38 2.01 -5.54 -2.57
N PRO A 39 0.97 -6.37 -2.71
CA PRO A 39 0.93 -7.41 -3.73
C PRO A 39 1.13 -6.84 -5.14
N GLY A 40 1.95 -7.52 -5.95
CA GLY A 40 2.29 -7.08 -7.30
C GLY A 40 3.25 -5.89 -7.35
N LYS A 41 4.04 -5.69 -6.29
CA LYS A 41 5.16 -4.73 -6.24
C LYS A 41 6.42 -5.40 -5.69
N GLU A 42 7.55 -4.76 -5.89
CA GLU A 42 8.81 -5.14 -5.24
C GLU A 42 8.86 -4.62 -3.80
N CYS A 43 9.65 -5.29 -2.98
CA CYS A 43 9.91 -4.87 -1.61
C CYS A 43 10.62 -3.52 -1.61
N GLY A 44 10.01 -2.51 -0.99
CA GLY A 44 10.60 -1.17 -0.90
C GLY A 44 11.88 -1.09 -0.06
N TYR A 45 12.25 -2.17 0.64
CA TYR A 45 13.46 -2.23 1.45
C TYR A 45 14.64 -2.85 0.71
N CYS A 46 14.46 -4.06 0.16
CA CYS A 46 15.54 -4.80 -0.50
C CYS A 46 15.41 -4.92 -2.02
N GLY A 47 14.30 -4.46 -2.62
CA GLY A 47 14.01 -4.59 -4.05
C GLY A 47 13.61 -6.00 -4.50
N THR A 48 13.41 -6.94 -3.58
CA THR A 48 12.97 -8.30 -3.95
C THR A 48 11.54 -8.25 -4.52
N PRO A 49 11.25 -8.82 -5.70
CA PRO A 49 9.90 -8.91 -6.22
C PRO A 49 9.02 -9.76 -5.29
N CYS A 50 7.97 -9.15 -4.72
CA CYS A 50 7.05 -9.79 -3.78
C CYS A 50 5.63 -9.68 -4.36
N GLY A 51 5.25 -10.65 -5.19
CA GLY A 51 3.97 -10.66 -5.91
C GLY A 51 3.39 -12.05 -5.99
#